data_AF-A0A9P8ZNP3-F1
#
_entry.id   AF-A0A9P8ZNP3-F1
#
_cell.length_a   1.000
_cell.length_b   1.000
_cell.length_c   1.000
_cell.angle_alpha   90.00
_cell.angle_beta   90.00
_cell.angle_gamma   90.00
#
_symmetry.space_group_name_H-M   'P 1'
#
loop_
_entity.id
_entity.type
_entity.pdbx_description
1 polymer ?
#
loop_
_entity_poly.entity_id
_entity_poly.type
_entity_poly.pdbx_seq_one_letter_code
_entity_poly.pdbx_strand_id
1 'polypeptide(L)'
;MPFGEIVVGSPGSGKSTYCHGKHQLFTALQRPISIVNLDPANDALPYPCAIDVSELVTLKDVMDAYNLGPNGAMLFCIEHLEANFDWLEQRLRDLGEDAYVVFDLPGQVELSTNHDSLRNIVRRLIKIGFRLCAVHLCDAHYVTNAANYVSVLFLSLRAMMQLELPHINVLSKVDLIARYGQLDFNLDFYTEVQDLSYLSDQLNKAAPRYAQLNEQICSLIEDYSLVGFETLAVEDRESMLHLTRVIDRASGYIFTPKGQEYGDAYAMFTTAAGPIQGAGADIRAVQERWVDHRSEYDAFENAEWRREAEAARQPEQTKTVASGIRIRDPQR
;
A
#
# COMPACT_ATOMS: atom_id res chain seq x y z
N MET A 1 11.28 -18.36 6.53
CA MET A 1 12.03 -17.13 6.12
C MET A 1 11.05 -15.99 6.15
N PRO A 2 11.25 -14.95 6.98
CA PRO A 2 10.25 -13.91 7.16
C PRO A 2 10.26 -12.95 5.97
N PHE A 3 9.08 -12.50 5.60
CA PHE A 3 8.88 -11.49 4.55
C PHE A 3 8.27 -10.25 5.17
N GLY A 4 8.51 -9.10 4.56
CA GLY A 4 7.86 -7.90 5.06
C GLY A 4 7.85 -6.71 4.12
N GLU A 5 7.09 -5.72 4.56
CA GLU A 5 6.86 -4.48 3.85
C GLU A 5 7.28 -3.29 4.69
N ILE A 6 8.09 -2.41 4.11
CA ILE A 6 8.41 -1.11 4.70
C ILE A 6 7.46 -0.10 4.09
N VAL A 7 6.43 0.30 4.83
CA VAL A 7 5.43 1.26 4.35
C VAL A 7 5.94 2.68 4.63
N VAL A 8 6.25 3.40 3.58
CA VAL A 8 6.75 4.78 3.62
C VAL A 8 5.86 5.71 2.80
N GLY A 9 5.96 7.01 3.03
CA GLY A 9 5.15 8.00 2.32
C GLY A 9 4.89 9.23 3.18
N SER A 10 4.57 10.34 2.51
CA SER A 10 4.36 11.63 3.15
C SER A 10 3.21 11.60 4.18
N PRO A 11 3.13 12.58 5.10
CA PRO A 11 2.02 12.67 6.04
C PRO A 11 0.70 12.76 5.28
N GLY A 12 -0.30 12.00 5.73
CA GLY A 12 -1.61 11.98 5.07
C GLY A 12 -1.71 11.10 3.82
N SER A 13 -0.63 10.51 3.30
CA SER A 13 -0.68 9.57 2.15
C SER A 13 -1.50 8.30 2.38
N GLY A 14 -1.88 8.00 3.63
CA GLY A 14 -2.74 6.85 3.97
C GLY A 14 -2.00 5.58 4.42
N LYS A 15 -0.76 5.68 4.90
CA LYS A 15 0.05 4.53 5.41
C LYS A 15 -0.70 3.65 6.41
N SER A 16 -1.15 4.21 7.53
CA SER A 16 -1.87 3.43 8.54
C SER A 16 -3.21 2.89 8.04
N THR A 17 -3.89 3.60 7.12
CA THR A 17 -5.11 3.13 6.46
C THR A 17 -4.81 1.93 5.56
N TYR A 18 -3.72 1.98 4.80
CA TYR A 18 -3.24 0.87 3.99
C TYR A 18 -2.89 -0.34 4.85
N CYS A 19 -2.14 -0.16 5.95
CA CYS A 19 -1.83 -1.23 6.91
C CYS A 19 -3.10 -1.88 7.44
N HIS A 20 -4.11 -1.09 7.82
CA HIS A 20 -5.40 -1.60 8.27
C HIS A 20 -6.13 -2.40 7.19
N GLY A 21 -6.29 -1.84 5.98
CA GLY A 21 -6.94 -2.52 4.87
C GLY A 21 -6.23 -3.82 4.48
N LYS A 22 -4.89 -3.83 4.56
CA LYS A 22 -4.09 -5.02 4.30
C LYS A 22 -4.28 -6.10 5.36
N HIS A 23 -4.35 -5.73 6.63
CA HIS A 23 -4.68 -6.65 7.71
C HIS A 23 -6.07 -7.29 7.50
N GLN A 24 -7.07 -6.49 7.14
CA GLN A 24 -8.41 -6.99 6.82
C GLN A 24 -8.40 -7.96 5.64
N LEU A 25 -7.71 -7.60 4.55
CA LEU A 25 -7.58 -8.46 3.36
C LEU A 25 -6.89 -9.79 3.71
N PHE A 26 -5.74 -9.74 4.39
CA PHE A 26 -4.98 -10.95 4.73
C PHE A 26 -5.76 -11.85 5.68
N THR A 27 -6.47 -11.28 6.65
CA THR A 27 -7.38 -12.02 7.54
C THR A 27 -8.48 -12.73 6.74
N ALA A 28 -9.11 -12.03 5.78
CA ALA A 28 -10.14 -12.63 4.92
C ALA A 28 -9.59 -13.73 4.00
N LEU A 29 -8.34 -13.62 3.56
CA LEU A 29 -7.64 -14.63 2.77
C LEU A 29 -7.03 -15.75 3.61
N GLN A 30 -7.17 -15.71 4.94
CA GLN A 30 -6.52 -16.61 5.89
C GLN A 30 -4.98 -16.65 5.71
N ARG A 31 -4.41 -15.53 5.27
CA ARG A 31 -2.98 -15.33 5.14
C ARG A 31 -2.46 -14.70 6.42
N PRO A 32 -1.41 -15.25 7.05
CA PRO A 32 -0.86 -14.68 8.28
C PRO A 32 -0.27 -13.30 8.00
N ILE A 33 -0.49 -12.36 8.91
CA ILE A 33 0.05 -11.00 8.87
C ILE A 33 0.29 -10.51 10.30
N SER A 34 1.34 -9.71 10.48
CA SER A 34 1.60 -8.98 11.71
C SER A 34 1.99 -7.55 11.38
N ILE A 35 1.32 -6.58 11.99
CA ILE A 35 1.67 -5.17 11.80
C ILE A 35 2.58 -4.73 12.94
N VAL A 36 3.66 -4.05 12.58
CA VAL A 36 4.62 -3.43 13.49
C VAL A 36 4.52 -1.93 13.30
N ASN A 37 4.07 -1.22 14.34
CA ASN A 37 4.05 0.24 14.33
C ASN A 37 5.42 0.77 14.75
N LEU A 38 6.07 1.51 13.84
CA LEU A 38 7.30 2.24 14.12
C LEU A 38 7.08 3.76 14.14
N ASP A 39 5.83 4.24 14.13
CA ASP A 39 5.48 5.64 14.34
C ASP A 39 5.24 5.95 15.83
N PRO A 40 6.17 6.64 16.52
CA PRO A 40 6.07 6.95 17.95
C PRO A 40 5.07 8.10 18.25
N ALA A 41 4.47 8.70 17.23
CA ALA A 41 3.49 9.78 17.35
C ALA A 41 2.03 9.29 17.20
N ASN A 42 1.82 7.99 16.96
CA ASN A 42 0.50 7.46 16.67
C ASN A 42 -0.22 7.02 17.94
N ASP A 43 -1.08 7.88 18.49
CA ASP A 43 -1.77 7.63 19.76
C ASP A 43 -2.93 6.60 19.65
N ALA A 44 -3.48 6.39 18.44
CA ALA A 44 -4.66 5.56 18.23
C ALA A 44 -4.53 4.72 16.95
N LEU A 45 -3.98 3.52 17.10
CA LEU A 45 -3.82 2.58 16.00
C LEU A 45 -5.17 2.00 15.55
N PRO A 46 -5.53 2.08 14.26
CA PRO A 46 -6.80 1.55 13.76
C PRO A 46 -6.80 0.02 13.60
N TYR A 47 -5.67 -0.65 13.79
CA TYR A 47 -5.46 -2.06 13.54
C TYR A 47 -4.88 -2.80 14.77
N PRO A 48 -5.01 -4.14 14.83
CA PRO A 48 -4.26 -4.95 15.79
C PRO A 48 -2.75 -4.81 15.53
N CYS A 49 -2.04 -4.24 16.49
CA CYS A 49 -0.59 -4.05 16.41
C CYS A 49 0.11 -5.17 17.18
N ALA A 50 1.07 -5.85 16.54
CA ALA A 50 1.84 -6.93 17.15
C ALA A 50 3.04 -6.39 17.95
N ILE A 51 3.67 -5.32 17.46
CA ILE A 51 4.80 -4.66 18.10
C ILE A 51 4.62 -3.15 17.89
N ASP A 52 4.63 -2.39 18.96
CA ASP A 52 4.51 -0.94 18.91
C ASP A 52 5.77 -0.28 19.51
N VAL A 53 6.41 0.60 18.74
CA VAL A 53 7.57 1.37 19.18
C VAL A 53 7.26 2.26 20.39
N SER A 54 5.98 2.61 20.61
CA SER A 54 5.55 3.37 21.79
C SER A 54 5.90 2.66 23.12
N GLU A 55 6.05 1.33 23.12
CA GLU A 55 6.52 0.55 24.27
C GLU A 55 8.01 0.79 24.59
N LEU A 56 8.78 1.26 23.61
CA LEU A 56 10.21 1.59 23.75
C LEU A 56 10.41 3.09 23.98
N VAL A 57 9.78 3.92 23.14
CA VAL A 57 9.93 5.38 23.17
C VAL A 57 8.69 6.06 22.56
N THR A 58 8.17 7.08 23.23
CA THR A 58 7.07 7.92 22.71
C THR A 58 7.57 9.29 22.29
N LEU A 59 6.93 9.89 21.28
CA LEU A 59 7.29 11.24 20.83
C LEU A 59 7.18 12.26 21.97
N LYS A 60 6.10 12.15 22.77
CA LYS A 60 5.79 13.09 23.85
C LYS A 60 6.86 13.08 24.94
N ASP A 61 7.28 11.89 25.38
CA ASP A 61 8.30 11.77 26.44
C ASP A 61 9.64 12.38 26.00
N VAL A 62 10.00 12.22 24.71
CA VAL A 62 11.22 12.81 24.15
C VAL A 62 11.12 14.32 24.04
N MET A 63 9.97 14.85 23.59
CA MET A 63 9.73 16.30 23.54
C MET A 63 9.89 16.94 24.92
N ASP A 64 9.27 16.33 25.95
CA ASP A 64 9.30 16.83 27.32
C ASP A 64 10.69 16.68 27.96
N ALA A 65 11.39 15.57 27.74
CA ALA A 65 12.70 15.30 28.34
C ALA A 65 13.85 16.11 27.72
N TYR A 66 13.84 16.31 26.41
CA TYR A 66 14.94 16.95 25.68
C TYR A 66 14.59 18.38 25.19
N ASN A 67 13.38 18.87 25.48
CA ASN A 67 12.88 20.18 25.03
C ASN A 67 13.01 20.36 23.52
N LEU A 68 12.70 19.30 22.77
CA LEU A 68 12.76 19.25 21.31
C LEU A 68 11.39 19.56 20.70
N GLY A 69 11.41 20.17 19.51
CA GLY A 69 10.21 20.24 18.67
C GLY A 69 9.83 18.87 18.10
N PRO A 70 8.61 18.72 17.54
CA PRO A 70 8.08 17.42 17.10
C PRO A 70 8.96 16.71 16.05
N ASN A 71 9.52 17.44 15.08
CA ASN A 71 10.39 16.83 14.07
C ASN A 71 11.73 16.35 14.65
N GLY A 72 12.31 17.12 15.59
CA GLY A 72 13.56 16.74 16.27
C GLY A 72 13.36 15.56 17.21
N ALA A 73 12.24 15.54 17.94
CA ALA A 73 11.86 14.42 18.79
C ALA A 73 11.60 13.15 17.96
N MET A 74 10.94 13.27 16.81
CA MET A 74 10.71 12.14 15.90
C MET A 74 12.02 11.52 15.41
N LEU A 75 12.99 12.37 15.03
CA LEU A 75 14.32 11.91 14.64
C LEU A 75 15.01 11.14 15.75
N PHE A 76 14.98 11.70 16.96
CA PHE A 76 15.54 11.07 18.15
C PHE A 76 14.88 9.71 18.43
N CYS A 77 13.56 9.58 18.29
CA CYS A 77 12.88 8.30 18.50
C CYS A 77 13.40 7.21 17.54
N ILE A 78 13.65 7.56 16.28
CA ILE A 78 14.17 6.60 15.29
C ILE A 78 15.65 6.28 15.54
N GLU A 79 16.47 7.26 15.94
CA GLU A 79 17.84 7.02 16.39
C GLU A 79 17.87 6.12 17.64
N HIS A 80 16.94 6.33 18.56
CA HIS A 80 16.81 5.52 19.77
C HIS A 80 16.39 4.08 19.44
N LEU A 81 15.47 3.90 18.49
CA LEU A 81 15.11 2.57 17.98
C LEU A 81 16.30 1.90 17.28
N GLU A 82 17.08 2.63 16.49
CA GLU A 82 18.29 2.09 15.84
C GLU A 82 19.32 1.61 16.86
N ALA A 83 19.58 2.43 17.89
CA ALA A 83 20.51 2.11 18.96
C ALA A 83 20.05 0.90 19.79
N ASN A 84 18.74 0.74 19.97
CA ASN A 84 18.11 -0.34 20.73
C ASN A 84 17.45 -1.40 19.83
N PHE A 85 17.93 -1.59 18.61
CA PHE A 85 17.32 -2.52 17.66
C PHE A 85 17.22 -3.96 18.19
N ASP A 86 18.07 -4.37 19.12
CA ASP A 86 18.00 -5.69 19.76
C ASP A 86 16.64 -5.94 20.40
N TRP A 87 15.97 -4.90 20.90
CA TRP A 87 14.57 -4.95 21.36
C TRP A 87 13.62 -5.35 20.23
N LEU A 88 13.73 -4.68 19.08
CA LEU A 88 12.89 -4.97 17.91
C LEU A 88 13.18 -6.38 17.37
N GLU A 89 14.46 -6.77 17.30
CA GLU A 89 14.87 -8.09 16.86
C GLU A 89 14.28 -9.20 17.73
N GLN A 90 14.33 -9.05 19.05
CA GLN A 90 13.74 -10.03 19.97
C GLN A 90 12.23 -10.15 19.75
N ARG A 91 11.52 -9.02 19.68
CA ARG A 91 10.07 -9.00 19.46
C ARG A 91 9.67 -9.61 18.12
N LEU A 92 10.46 -9.39 17.06
CA LEU A 92 10.23 -10.01 15.75
C LEU A 92 10.46 -11.52 15.78
N ARG A 93 11.45 -12.02 16.54
CA ARG A 93 11.68 -13.46 16.71
C ARG A 93 10.48 -14.16 17.35
N ASP A 94 9.83 -13.49 18.30
CA ASP A 94 8.64 -14.03 19.00
C ASP A 94 7.41 -14.19 18.07
N LEU A 95 7.38 -13.52 16.91
CA LEU A 95 6.32 -13.68 15.90
C LEU A 95 6.47 -14.96 15.07
N GLY A 96 7.65 -15.59 15.08
CA GLY A 96 7.96 -16.82 14.33
C GLY A 96 8.62 -16.60 12.96
N GLU A 97 9.25 -17.66 12.45
CA GLU A 97 10.16 -17.60 11.28
C GLU A 97 9.47 -17.44 9.92
N ASP A 98 8.15 -17.64 9.86
CA ASP A 98 7.32 -17.56 8.64
C ASP A 98 6.31 -16.39 8.69
N ALA A 99 6.52 -15.44 9.60
CA ALA A 99 5.68 -14.26 9.72
C ALA A 99 5.79 -13.36 8.47
N TYR A 100 4.65 -12.84 8.04
CA TYR A 100 4.57 -11.74 7.08
C TYR A 100 4.37 -10.44 7.85
N VAL A 101 5.36 -9.55 7.81
CA VAL A 101 5.40 -8.38 8.69
C VAL A 101 5.25 -7.08 7.90
N VAL A 102 4.30 -6.24 8.28
CA VAL A 102 4.11 -4.91 7.69
C VAL A 102 4.60 -3.88 8.70
N PHE A 103 5.61 -3.10 8.34
CA PHE A 103 6.18 -2.04 9.15
C PHE A 103 5.54 -0.71 8.76
N ASP A 104 4.70 -0.14 9.63
CA ASP A 104 4.11 1.19 9.48
C ASP A 104 5.09 2.24 10.01
N LEU A 105 5.62 3.09 9.13
CA LEU A 105 6.64 4.07 9.50
C LEU A 105 6.06 5.47 9.73
N PRO A 106 6.78 6.34 10.48
CA PRO A 106 6.35 7.71 10.66
C PRO A 106 6.22 8.45 9.33
N GLY A 107 5.28 9.40 9.28
CA GLY A 107 4.96 10.09 8.04
C GLY A 107 5.98 11.11 7.54
N GLN A 108 7.01 11.44 8.32
CA GLN A 108 7.99 12.46 7.91
C GLN A 108 8.88 11.94 6.78
N VAL A 109 8.85 12.65 5.65
CA VAL A 109 9.53 12.24 4.41
C VAL A 109 11.05 12.26 4.55
N GLU A 110 11.57 13.11 5.43
CA GLU A 110 13.00 13.27 5.69
C GLU A 110 13.62 12.00 6.29
N LEU A 111 12.82 11.21 7.01
CA LEU A 111 13.26 9.94 7.59
C LEU A 111 13.57 8.88 6.53
N SER A 112 12.78 8.85 5.44
CA SER A 112 12.97 7.89 4.34
C SER A 112 13.91 8.37 3.24
N THR A 113 14.26 9.66 3.22
CA THR A 113 15.02 10.26 2.09
C THR A 113 16.38 10.84 2.48
N ASN A 114 16.54 11.31 3.71
CA ASN A 114 17.73 12.06 4.14
C ASN A 114 18.42 11.46 5.37
N HIS A 115 17.66 10.80 6.26
CA HIS A 115 18.24 10.24 7.46
C HIS A 115 18.76 8.80 7.27
N ASP A 116 19.88 8.49 7.91
CA ASP A 116 20.52 7.18 7.78
C ASP A 116 19.96 6.12 8.74
N SER A 117 19.32 6.52 9.84
CA SER A 117 18.84 5.57 10.85
C SER A 117 17.84 4.57 10.29
N LEU A 118 16.88 5.02 9.47
CA LEU A 118 15.93 4.11 8.86
C LEU A 118 16.62 3.11 7.94
N ARG A 119 17.56 3.58 7.10
CA ARG A 119 18.37 2.71 6.23
C ARG A 119 19.15 1.69 7.05
N ASN A 120 19.72 2.09 8.18
CA ASN A 120 20.48 1.20 9.05
C ASN A 120 19.58 0.15 9.73
N ILE A 121 18.39 0.54 10.20
CA ILE A 121 17.36 -0.38 10.72
C ILE A 121 16.97 -1.40 9.64
N VAL A 122 16.64 -0.95 8.43
CA VAL A 122 16.32 -1.82 7.29
C VAL A 122 17.47 -2.79 6.98
N ARG A 123 18.72 -2.31 6.94
CA ARG A 123 19.89 -3.18 6.73
C ARG A 123 20.05 -4.23 7.84
N ARG A 124 19.73 -3.89 9.10
CA ARG A 124 19.74 -4.86 10.20
C ARG A 124 18.60 -5.89 10.05
N LEU A 125 17.40 -5.48 9.63
CA LEU A 125 16.29 -6.39 9.31
C LEU A 125 16.66 -7.39 8.20
N ILE A 126 17.32 -6.94 7.14
CA ILE A 126 17.83 -7.81 6.07
C ILE A 126 18.87 -8.79 6.62
N LYS A 127 19.80 -8.33 7.47
CA LYS A 127 20.84 -9.18 8.07
C LYS A 127 20.28 -10.31 8.95
N ILE A 128 19.15 -10.08 9.62
CA ILE A 128 18.47 -11.12 10.41
C ILE A 128 17.57 -12.03 9.56
N GLY A 129 17.53 -11.84 8.24
CA GLY A 129 16.92 -12.76 7.29
C GLY A 129 15.59 -12.31 6.67
N PHE A 130 15.14 -11.07 6.91
CA PHE A 130 13.92 -10.56 6.27
C PHE A 130 14.14 -10.30 4.78
N ARG A 131 13.18 -10.75 3.96
CA ARG A 131 13.02 -10.28 2.58
C ARG A 131 12.03 -9.14 2.55
N LEU A 132 12.52 -7.93 2.31
CA LEU A 132 11.73 -6.70 2.40
C LEU A 132 11.41 -6.11 1.03
N CYS A 133 10.22 -5.54 0.91
CA CYS A 133 9.82 -4.64 -0.17
C CYS A 133 9.39 -3.30 0.43
N ALA A 134 9.82 -2.19 -0.14
CA ALA A 134 9.34 -0.87 0.22
C ALA A 134 8.06 -0.55 -0.57
N VAL A 135 7.03 -0.07 0.14
CA VAL A 135 5.79 0.41 -0.46
C VAL A 135 5.69 1.91 -0.16
N HIS A 136 5.85 2.72 -1.19
CA HIS A 136 5.88 4.18 -1.06
C HIS A 136 4.57 4.80 -1.51
N LEU A 137 3.75 5.17 -0.53
CA LEU A 137 2.45 5.79 -0.76
C LEU A 137 2.60 7.29 -1.04
N CYS A 138 2.06 7.72 -2.17
CA CYS A 138 1.97 9.10 -2.60
C CYS A 138 0.49 9.44 -2.82
N ASP A 139 0.01 10.53 -2.22
CA ASP A 139 -1.39 10.93 -2.40
C ASP A 139 -1.64 11.33 -3.87
N ALA A 140 -2.69 10.76 -4.49
CA ALA A 140 -3.04 11.07 -5.87
C ALA A 140 -3.40 12.56 -6.09
N HIS A 141 -3.70 13.32 -5.04
CA HIS A 141 -3.85 14.77 -5.15
C HIS A 141 -2.65 15.45 -5.81
N TYR A 142 -1.43 14.96 -5.61
CA TYR A 142 -0.23 15.58 -6.17
C TYR A 142 -0.16 15.51 -7.70
N VAL A 143 -0.86 14.58 -8.36
CA VAL A 143 -0.86 14.48 -9.83
C VAL A 143 -1.65 15.60 -10.51
N THR A 144 -2.48 16.33 -9.75
CA THR A 144 -3.30 17.43 -10.27
C THR A 144 -2.51 18.69 -10.64
N ASN A 145 -1.23 18.75 -10.26
CA ASN A 145 -0.37 19.88 -10.57
C ASN A 145 1.01 19.38 -11.00
N ALA A 146 1.51 19.84 -12.14
CA ALA A 146 2.80 19.42 -12.69
C ALA A 146 3.98 19.60 -11.74
N ALA A 147 4.06 20.71 -11.00
CA ALA A 147 5.17 20.98 -10.07
C ALA A 147 5.13 20.03 -8.86
N ASN A 148 3.94 19.77 -8.34
CA ASN A 148 3.75 18.81 -7.26
C ASN A 148 4.09 17.39 -7.72
N TYR A 149 3.64 17.00 -8.91
CA TYR A 149 3.92 15.70 -9.48
C TYR A 149 5.42 15.48 -9.69
N VAL A 150 6.13 16.42 -10.31
CA VAL A 150 7.60 16.35 -10.48
C VAL A 150 8.32 16.27 -9.12
N SER A 151 7.82 16.98 -8.10
CA SER A 151 8.36 16.87 -6.74
C SER A 151 8.19 15.47 -6.14
N VAL A 152 7.04 14.83 -6.38
CA VAL A 152 6.78 13.44 -5.96
C VAL A 152 7.66 12.44 -6.71
N LEU A 153 7.90 12.65 -8.01
CA LEU A 153 8.82 11.81 -8.79
C LEU A 153 10.23 11.84 -8.20
N PHE A 154 10.73 13.03 -7.88
CA PHE A 154 12.03 13.18 -7.22
C PHE A 154 12.09 12.56 -5.85
N LEU A 155 11.06 12.77 -5.03
CA LEU A 155 10.99 12.23 -3.69
C LEU A 155 11.01 10.69 -3.74
N SER A 156 10.26 10.11 -4.68
CA SER A 156 10.21 8.68 -4.92
C SER A 156 11.58 8.14 -5.36
N LEU A 157 12.21 8.76 -6.37
CA LEU A 157 13.55 8.38 -6.81
C LEU A 157 14.56 8.46 -5.66
N ARG A 158 14.50 9.51 -4.85
CA ARG A 158 15.37 9.68 -3.69
C ARG A 158 15.15 8.61 -2.63
N ALA A 159 13.90 8.28 -2.31
CA ALA A 159 13.55 7.23 -1.35
C ALA A 159 14.03 5.85 -1.84
N MET A 160 13.86 5.56 -3.13
CA MET A 160 14.36 4.33 -3.76
C MET A 160 15.87 4.18 -3.59
N MET A 161 16.63 5.25 -3.87
CA MET A 161 18.09 5.26 -3.71
C MET A 161 18.51 5.15 -2.24
N GLN A 162 17.80 5.77 -1.31
CA GLN A 162 18.16 5.78 0.11
C GLN A 162 17.87 4.43 0.80
N LEU A 163 16.75 3.79 0.48
CA LEU A 163 16.34 2.53 1.11
C LEU A 163 17.01 1.29 0.50
N GLU A 164 17.42 1.34 -0.77
CA GLU A 164 18.12 0.25 -1.47
C GLU A 164 17.33 -1.09 -1.44
N LEU A 165 16.00 -1.01 -1.47
CA LEU A 165 15.07 -2.15 -1.47
C LEU A 165 14.36 -2.29 -2.83
N PRO A 166 13.82 -3.48 -3.17
CA PRO A 166 12.73 -3.56 -4.13
C PRO A 166 11.64 -2.57 -3.70
N HIS A 167 11.25 -1.66 -4.58
CA HIS A 167 10.47 -0.49 -4.21
C HIS A 167 9.29 -0.34 -5.17
N ILE A 168 8.08 -0.26 -4.62
CA ILE A 168 6.85 -0.05 -5.36
C ILE A 168 6.31 1.30 -4.95
N ASN A 169 6.30 2.26 -5.88
CA ASN A 169 5.60 3.52 -5.65
C ASN A 169 4.12 3.33 -5.94
N VAL A 170 3.28 3.98 -5.15
CA VAL A 170 1.84 3.79 -5.19
C VAL A 170 1.15 5.14 -5.11
N LEU A 171 0.32 5.45 -6.09
CA LEU A 171 -0.63 6.55 -6.02
C LEU A 171 -1.83 6.08 -5.18
N SER A 172 -1.95 6.59 -3.96
CA SER A 172 -3.04 6.27 -3.04
C SER A 172 -4.22 7.23 -3.23
N LYS A 173 -5.39 6.79 -2.76
CA LYS A 173 -6.65 7.56 -2.80
C LYS A 173 -7.09 7.91 -4.23
N VAL A 174 -6.86 7.00 -5.17
CA VAL A 174 -7.27 7.23 -6.56
C VAL A 174 -8.79 7.42 -6.71
N ASP A 175 -9.56 6.88 -5.77
CA ASP A 175 -11.00 7.08 -5.62
C ASP A 175 -11.40 8.54 -5.33
N LEU A 176 -10.46 9.39 -4.90
CA LEU A 176 -10.70 10.80 -4.63
C LEU A 176 -10.25 11.73 -5.77
N ILE A 177 -9.58 11.22 -6.81
CA ILE A 177 -9.03 12.03 -7.91
C ILE A 177 -10.08 12.94 -8.55
N ALA A 178 -11.26 12.40 -8.86
CA ALA A 178 -12.35 13.17 -9.46
C ALA A 178 -12.82 14.36 -8.59
N ARG A 179 -12.53 14.34 -7.28
CA ARG A 179 -12.84 15.46 -6.36
C ARG A 179 -11.74 16.52 -6.33
N TYR A 180 -10.52 16.17 -6.74
CA TYR A 180 -9.38 17.09 -6.70
C TYR A 180 -9.31 18.00 -7.92
N GLY A 181 -9.90 17.59 -9.05
CA GLY A 181 -9.98 18.40 -10.26
C GLY A 181 -10.00 17.52 -11.51
N GLN A 182 -10.00 18.18 -12.68
CA GLN A 182 -9.73 17.49 -13.94
C GLN A 182 -8.22 17.27 -14.06
N LEU A 183 -7.84 16.05 -14.43
CA LEU A 183 -6.47 15.74 -14.80
C LEU A 183 -6.21 16.26 -16.22
N ASP A 184 -4.99 16.75 -16.45
CA ASP A 184 -4.55 17.14 -17.79
C ASP A 184 -4.38 15.91 -18.71
N PHE A 185 -4.15 14.73 -18.11
CA PHE A 185 -3.93 13.47 -18.79
C PHE A 185 -4.64 12.28 -18.12
N ASN A 186 -4.66 11.16 -18.83
CA ASN A 186 -5.10 9.88 -18.27
C ASN A 186 -4.11 9.37 -17.22
N LEU A 187 -4.58 8.50 -16.33
CA LEU A 187 -3.76 7.88 -15.29
C LEU A 187 -2.55 7.10 -15.84
N ASP A 188 -2.64 6.51 -17.03
CA ASP A 188 -1.53 5.83 -17.71
C ASP A 188 -0.29 6.73 -17.78
N PHE A 189 -0.47 8.02 -18.09
CA PHE A 189 0.64 8.98 -18.17
C PHE A 189 1.36 9.14 -16.81
N TYR A 190 0.59 9.27 -15.73
CA TYR A 190 1.14 9.50 -14.39
C TYR A 190 1.70 8.23 -13.74
N THR A 191 1.25 7.06 -14.17
CA THR A 191 1.67 5.76 -13.62
C THR A 191 2.90 5.22 -14.33
N GLU A 192 2.98 5.37 -15.66
CA GLU A 192 4.13 4.93 -16.44
C GLU A 192 5.29 5.92 -16.44
N VAL A 193 5.04 7.20 -16.14
CA VAL A 193 6.07 8.26 -16.05
C VAL A 193 6.90 8.37 -17.34
N GLN A 194 6.25 8.20 -18.49
CA GLN A 194 6.90 8.32 -19.81
C GLN A 194 6.59 9.68 -20.43
N ASP A 195 7.61 10.30 -21.04
CA ASP A 195 7.52 11.57 -21.76
C ASP A 195 7.11 12.78 -20.90
N LEU A 196 7.99 13.17 -19.98
CA LEU A 196 7.86 14.35 -19.12
C LEU A 196 8.10 15.68 -19.87
N SER A 197 8.35 15.64 -21.19
CA SER A 197 8.56 16.84 -22.01
C SER A 197 7.42 17.84 -21.88
N TYR A 198 6.18 17.34 -21.80
CA TYR A 198 5.00 18.18 -21.61
C TYR A 198 4.95 18.84 -20.23
N LEU A 199 5.35 18.12 -19.17
CA LEU A 199 5.41 18.70 -17.82
C LEU A 199 6.46 19.81 -17.78
N SER A 200 7.60 19.61 -18.45
CA SER A 200 8.61 20.65 -18.62
C SER A 200 8.01 21.90 -19.28
N ASP A 201 7.26 21.75 -20.37
CA ASP A 201 6.60 22.87 -21.05
C ASP A 201 5.60 23.62 -20.15
N GLN A 202 4.80 22.90 -19.37
CA GLN A 202 3.87 23.52 -18.42
C GLN A 202 4.62 24.27 -17.30
N LEU A 203 5.67 23.67 -16.73
CA LEU A 203 6.50 24.31 -15.70
C LEU A 203 7.21 25.55 -16.24
N ASN A 204 7.67 25.51 -17.49
CA ASN A 204 8.36 26.60 -18.15
C ASN A 204 7.44 27.78 -18.44
N LYS A 205 6.15 27.51 -18.74
CA LYS A 205 5.14 28.58 -18.84
C LYS A 205 4.91 29.27 -17.50
N ALA A 206 4.87 28.51 -16.41
CA ALA A 206 4.66 29.07 -15.07
C ALA A 206 5.89 29.83 -14.54
N ALA A 207 7.09 29.30 -14.78
CA ALA A 207 8.34 29.89 -14.31
C ALA A 207 9.46 29.82 -15.38
N PRO A 208 9.43 30.70 -16.39
CA PRO A 208 10.39 30.67 -17.52
C PRO A 208 11.85 30.80 -17.09
N ARG A 209 12.09 31.48 -15.97
CA ARG A 209 13.44 31.63 -15.39
C ARG A 209 14.12 30.30 -15.08
N TYR A 210 13.34 29.26 -14.74
CA TYR A 210 13.85 27.95 -14.34
C TYR A 210 13.80 26.92 -15.47
N ALA A 211 13.60 27.34 -16.72
CA ALA A 211 13.35 26.40 -17.82
C ALA A 211 14.44 25.34 -17.99
N GLN A 212 15.71 25.77 -18.01
CA GLN A 212 16.84 24.84 -18.09
C GLN A 212 16.88 23.89 -16.89
N LEU A 213 16.52 24.35 -15.70
CA LEU A 213 16.50 23.48 -14.51
C LEU A 213 15.38 22.43 -14.63
N ASN A 214 14.17 22.84 -15.03
CA ASN A 214 13.04 21.94 -15.20
C ASN A 214 13.31 20.86 -16.25
N GLU A 215 13.95 21.22 -17.37
CA GLU A 215 14.37 20.27 -18.40
C GLU A 215 15.37 19.25 -17.86
N GLN A 216 16.41 19.69 -17.15
CA GLN A 216 17.41 18.79 -16.56
C GLN A 216 16.79 17.87 -15.50
N ILE A 217 15.84 18.40 -14.74
CA ILE A 217 15.05 17.64 -13.76
C ILE A 217 14.27 16.52 -14.43
N CYS A 218 13.52 16.83 -15.50
CA CYS A 218 12.69 15.86 -16.20
C CYS A 218 13.56 14.80 -16.88
N SER A 219 14.63 15.25 -17.56
CA SER A 219 15.62 14.37 -18.19
C SER A 219 16.23 13.39 -17.19
N LEU A 220 16.58 13.86 -15.98
CA LEU A 220 17.13 12.97 -14.96
C LEU A 220 16.13 11.88 -14.56
N ILE A 221 14.87 12.23 -14.34
CA ILE A 221 13.84 11.25 -13.96
C ILE A 221 13.65 10.20 -15.07
N GLU A 222 13.59 10.65 -16.32
CA GLU A 222 13.49 9.79 -17.50
C GLU A 222 14.71 8.89 -17.65
N ASP A 223 15.93 9.42 -17.49
CA ASP A 223 17.18 8.69 -17.64
C ASP A 223 17.30 7.52 -16.66
N TYR A 224 16.82 7.69 -15.42
CA TYR A 224 16.77 6.59 -14.48
C TYR A 224 15.70 5.56 -14.86
N SER A 225 14.55 5.98 -15.43
CA SER A 225 13.44 5.07 -15.83
C SER A 225 13.03 4.07 -14.74
N LEU A 226 13.31 4.39 -13.47
CA LEU A 226 13.03 3.53 -12.31
C LEU A 226 11.69 3.85 -11.67
N VAL A 227 11.17 5.05 -11.91
CA VAL A 227 9.98 5.54 -11.23
C VAL A 227 8.76 5.16 -12.06
N GLY A 228 7.99 4.21 -11.54
CA GLY A 228 6.61 3.93 -11.97
C GLY A 228 5.71 3.86 -10.74
N PHE A 229 4.40 4.01 -10.95
CA PHE A 229 3.41 3.93 -9.88
C PHE A 229 2.34 2.89 -10.15
N GLU A 230 2.01 2.14 -9.11
CA GLU A 230 0.75 1.39 -9.04
C GLU A 230 -0.37 2.29 -8.49
N THR A 231 -1.62 1.95 -8.78
CA THR A 231 -2.77 2.69 -8.24
C THR A 231 -3.39 1.97 -7.05
N LEU A 232 -3.89 2.74 -6.09
CA LEU A 232 -4.47 2.19 -4.87
C LEU A 232 -5.72 2.95 -4.41
N ALA A 233 -6.83 2.22 -4.37
CA ALA A 233 -8.02 2.56 -3.58
C ALA A 233 -8.15 1.52 -2.46
N VAL A 234 -7.91 1.91 -1.20
CA VAL A 234 -7.84 0.96 -0.07
C VAL A 234 -9.20 0.29 0.19
N GLU A 235 -10.29 0.99 -0.10
CA GLU A 235 -11.65 0.45 0.05
C GLU A 235 -12.02 -0.56 -1.05
N ASP A 236 -11.27 -0.58 -2.16
CA ASP A 236 -11.47 -1.54 -3.23
C ASP A 236 -10.62 -2.79 -3.02
N ARG A 237 -11.32 -3.93 -2.87
CA ARG A 237 -10.70 -5.24 -2.70
C ARG A 237 -9.84 -5.62 -3.90
N GLU A 238 -10.25 -5.31 -5.13
CA GLU A 238 -9.49 -5.68 -6.32
C GLU A 238 -8.18 -4.91 -6.40
N SER A 239 -8.22 -3.60 -6.15
CA SER A 239 -7.03 -2.75 -6.05
C SER A 239 -6.05 -3.26 -4.97
N MET A 240 -6.53 -3.60 -3.78
CA MET A 240 -5.69 -4.16 -2.71
C MET A 240 -5.08 -5.53 -3.07
N LEU A 241 -5.85 -6.39 -3.75
CA LEU A 241 -5.37 -7.69 -4.23
C LEU A 241 -4.32 -7.54 -5.32
N HIS A 242 -4.53 -6.63 -6.28
CA HIS A 242 -3.58 -6.31 -7.33
C HIS A 242 -2.24 -5.86 -6.74
N LEU A 243 -2.26 -4.84 -5.89
CA LEU A 243 -1.04 -4.32 -5.24
C LEU A 243 -0.34 -5.41 -4.42
N THR A 244 -1.09 -6.26 -3.71
CA THR A 244 -0.51 -7.39 -2.96
C THR A 244 0.23 -8.37 -3.89
N ARG A 245 -0.32 -8.67 -5.07
CA ARG A 245 0.37 -9.55 -6.05
C ARG A 245 1.64 -8.90 -6.61
N VAL A 246 1.61 -7.59 -6.87
CA VAL A 246 2.80 -6.84 -7.32
C VAL A 246 3.89 -6.89 -6.24
N ILE A 247 3.54 -6.69 -4.98
CA ILE A 247 4.46 -6.79 -3.83
C ILE A 247 4.98 -8.22 -3.65
N ASP A 248 4.13 -9.23 -3.75
CA ASP A 248 4.53 -10.63 -3.63
C ASP A 248 5.52 -11.01 -4.73
N ARG A 249 5.30 -10.56 -5.97
CA ARG A 249 6.23 -10.75 -7.09
C ARG A 249 7.56 -10.04 -6.84
N ALA A 250 7.53 -8.78 -6.38
CA ALA A 250 8.75 -7.99 -6.13
C ALA A 250 9.59 -8.54 -4.96
N SER A 251 8.93 -8.97 -3.88
CA SER A 251 9.58 -9.57 -2.71
C SER A 251 9.98 -11.04 -2.94
N GLY A 252 9.32 -11.72 -3.87
CA GLY A 252 9.42 -13.16 -4.12
C GLY A 252 8.64 -14.01 -3.11
N TYR A 253 7.62 -13.44 -2.45
CA TYR A 253 6.78 -14.16 -1.51
C TYR A 253 5.77 -15.04 -2.23
N ILE A 254 5.68 -16.31 -1.85
CA ILE A 254 4.74 -17.27 -2.41
C ILE A 254 3.88 -17.79 -1.26
N PHE A 255 2.59 -17.44 -1.27
CA PHE A 255 1.64 -17.94 -0.29
C PHE A 255 0.98 -19.23 -0.78
N THR A 256 1.13 -20.31 -0.03
CA THR A 256 0.39 -21.55 -0.24
C THR A 256 -0.59 -21.73 0.93
N PRO A 257 -1.91 -21.67 0.70
CA PRO A 257 -2.90 -21.91 1.75
C PRO A 257 -2.72 -23.30 2.36
N LYS A 258 -2.74 -23.39 3.70
CA LYS A 258 -2.65 -24.69 4.39
C LYS A 258 -3.85 -25.57 4.00
N GLY A 259 -3.57 -26.71 3.37
CA GLY A 259 -4.59 -27.70 2.99
C GLY A 259 -5.00 -27.73 1.51
N GLN A 260 -4.41 -26.89 0.65
CA GLN A 260 -4.53 -27.05 -0.80
C GLN A 260 -3.26 -27.73 -1.37
N GLU A 261 -3.42 -28.93 -1.96
CA GLU A 261 -2.35 -29.69 -2.63
C GLU A 261 -2.00 -29.12 -4.02
N TYR A 262 -2.03 -27.80 -4.23
CA TYR A 262 -1.34 -27.24 -5.39
C TYR A 262 0.15 -27.30 -5.05
N GLY A 263 0.92 -28.12 -5.77
CA GLY A 263 2.35 -28.27 -5.50
C GLY A 263 3.05 -26.91 -5.53
N ASP A 264 4.04 -26.71 -4.66
CA ASP A 264 4.78 -25.44 -4.50
C ASP A 264 5.24 -24.84 -5.84
N ALA A 265 5.54 -25.69 -6.84
CA ALA A 265 5.89 -25.28 -8.19
C ALA A 265 4.76 -24.53 -8.93
N TYR A 266 3.49 -24.90 -8.74
CA TYR A 266 2.35 -24.23 -9.37
C TYR A 266 2.07 -22.86 -8.72
N ALA A 267 2.11 -22.78 -7.39
CA ALA A 267 1.99 -21.51 -6.69
C ALA A 267 3.14 -20.56 -7.07
N MET A 268 4.37 -21.09 -7.12
CA MET A 268 5.55 -20.35 -7.59
C MET A 268 5.39 -19.87 -9.04
N PHE A 269 4.92 -20.72 -9.94
CA PHE A 269 4.71 -20.35 -11.34
C PHE A 269 3.60 -19.31 -11.49
N THR A 270 2.55 -19.38 -10.67
CA THR A 270 1.44 -18.41 -10.70
C THR A 270 1.89 -17.05 -10.20
N THR A 271 2.64 -16.98 -9.11
CA THR A 271 3.19 -15.71 -8.59
C THR A 271 4.26 -15.13 -9.53
N ALA A 272 5.15 -15.98 -10.06
CA ALA A 272 6.27 -15.53 -10.89
C ALA A 272 5.83 -15.20 -12.33
N ALA A 273 5.05 -16.06 -12.96
CA ALA A 273 4.74 -16.01 -14.40
C ALA A 273 3.25 -15.90 -14.73
N GLY A 274 2.36 -15.93 -13.73
CA GLY A 274 0.94 -15.68 -13.94
C GLY A 274 0.71 -14.25 -14.44
N PRO A 275 -0.25 -14.04 -15.36
CA PRO A 275 -0.65 -12.69 -15.73
C PRO A 275 -1.28 -12.03 -14.51
N ILE A 276 -0.89 -10.79 -14.20
CA ILE A 276 -1.55 -10.01 -13.17
C ILE A 276 -2.87 -9.54 -13.79
N GLN A 277 -3.90 -10.40 -13.73
CA GLN A 277 -5.24 -10.13 -14.28
C GLN A 277 -6.21 -9.71 -13.16
N GLY A 278 -6.96 -8.63 -13.41
CA GLY A 278 -7.98 -8.04 -12.53
C GLY A 278 -8.27 -6.60 -12.97
N ALA A 279 -9.43 -6.02 -12.62
CA ALA A 279 -9.77 -4.65 -13.03
C ALA A 279 -8.81 -3.61 -12.44
N GLY A 280 -8.20 -3.91 -11.29
CA GLY A 280 -7.14 -3.08 -10.70
C GLY A 280 -5.78 -3.15 -11.42
N ALA A 281 -5.57 -4.09 -12.32
CA ALA A 281 -4.33 -4.23 -13.09
C ALA A 281 -4.35 -3.47 -14.43
N ASP A 282 -5.55 -3.17 -14.94
CA ASP A 282 -5.73 -2.36 -16.14
C ASP A 282 -5.98 -0.91 -15.71
N ILE A 283 -4.98 -0.05 -15.88
CA ILE A 283 -5.06 1.37 -15.49
C ILE A 283 -6.21 2.07 -16.24
N ARG A 284 -6.60 1.58 -17.42
CA ARG A 284 -7.78 2.10 -18.14
C ARG A 284 -9.08 1.76 -17.44
N ALA A 285 -9.20 0.56 -16.87
CA ALA A 285 -10.36 0.20 -16.06
C ALA A 285 -10.40 1.03 -14.76
N VAL A 286 -9.25 1.34 -14.16
CA VAL A 286 -9.14 2.25 -13.01
C VAL A 286 -9.59 3.67 -13.39
N GLN A 287 -9.13 4.18 -14.53
CA GLN A 287 -9.55 5.46 -15.10
C GLN A 287 -11.06 5.50 -15.32
N GLU A 288 -11.63 4.50 -16.00
CA GLU A 288 -13.06 4.41 -16.26
C GLU A 288 -13.88 4.37 -14.95
N ARG A 289 -13.45 3.55 -13.97
CA ARG A 289 -14.16 3.37 -12.69
C ARG A 289 -14.13 4.61 -11.80
N TRP A 290 -12.98 5.28 -11.69
CA TRP A 290 -12.75 6.31 -10.68
C TRP A 290 -12.74 7.74 -11.22
N VAL A 291 -12.45 7.93 -12.51
CA VAL A 291 -12.34 9.25 -13.14
C VAL A 291 -13.51 9.49 -14.10
N ASP A 292 -13.70 8.64 -15.10
CA ASP A 292 -14.60 8.97 -16.22
C ASP A 292 -16.08 8.69 -15.92
N HIS A 293 -16.40 7.51 -15.34
CA HIS A 293 -17.78 7.03 -15.14
C HIS A 293 -18.14 6.73 -13.68
N ARG A 294 -17.49 7.41 -12.73
CA ARG A 294 -17.65 7.15 -11.28
C ARG A 294 -19.10 7.03 -10.83
N SER A 295 -19.97 7.98 -11.21
CA SER A 295 -21.37 7.98 -10.75
C SER A 295 -22.18 6.80 -11.28
N GLU A 296 -21.86 6.30 -12.47
CA GLU A 296 -22.55 5.16 -13.08
C GLU A 296 -22.14 3.86 -12.39
N TYR A 297 -20.84 3.68 -12.14
CA TYR A 297 -20.32 2.54 -11.39
C TYR A 297 -20.80 2.53 -9.94
N ASP A 298 -20.75 3.67 -9.24
CA ASP A 298 -21.26 3.79 -7.86
C ASP A 298 -22.77 3.46 -7.81
N ALA A 299 -23.56 3.86 -8.82
CA ALA A 299 -24.98 3.53 -8.90
C ALA A 299 -25.21 2.04 -9.17
N PHE A 300 -24.38 1.43 -10.03
CA PHE A 300 -24.43 0.01 -10.35
C PHE A 300 -24.10 -0.85 -9.13
N GLU A 301 -23.00 -0.58 -8.43
CA GLU A 301 -22.58 -1.29 -7.20
C GLU A 301 -23.64 -1.16 -6.10
N ASN A 302 -24.19 0.03 -5.89
CA ASN A 302 -25.29 0.21 -4.93
C ASN A 302 -26.54 -0.58 -5.31
N ALA A 303 -26.84 -0.72 -6.61
CA ALA A 303 -27.96 -1.53 -7.08
C ALA A 303 -27.71 -3.03 -6.90
N GLU A 304 -26.47 -3.50 -7.08
CA GLU A 304 -26.05 -4.87 -6.80
C GLU A 304 -26.13 -5.16 -5.29
N TRP A 305 -25.57 -4.30 -4.43
CA TRP A 305 -25.67 -4.47 -2.97
C TRP A 305 -27.11 -4.47 -2.47
N ARG A 306 -27.98 -3.65 -3.04
CA ARG A 306 -29.41 -3.68 -2.74
C ARG A 306 -30.03 -5.02 -3.14
N ARG A 307 -29.72 -5.53 -4.34
CA ARG A 307 -30.18 -6.85 -4.80
C ARG A 307 -29.68 -7.98 -3.92
N GLU A 308 -28.40 -7.97 -3.55
CA GLU A 308 -27.81 -8.96 -2.64
C GLU A 308 -28.41 -8.88 -1.23
N ALA A 309 -28.60 -7.68 -0.69
CA ALA A 309 -29.24 -7.47 0.61
C ALA A 309 -30.71 -7.92 0.61
N GLU A 310 -31.44 -7.69 -0.48
CA GLU A 310 -32.80 -8.19 -0.68
C GLU A 310 -32.84 -9.71 -0.80
N ALA A 311 -31.89 -10.32 -1.51
CA ALA A 311 -31.74 -11.77 -1.61
C ALA A 311 -31.38 -12.41 -0.25
N ALA A 312 -30.49 -11.79 0.52
CA ALA A 312 -30.11 -12.23 1.86
C ALA A 312 -31.23 -12.07 2.90
N ARG A 313 -32.16 -11.13 2.68
CA ARG A 313 -33.38 -10.94 3.50
C ARG A 313 -34.51 -11.91 3.17
N GLN A 314 -34.36 -12.79 2.19
CA GLN A 314 -35.30 -13.90 1.94
C GLN A 314 -34.79 -15.21 2.55
N PRO A 315 -34.99 -15.49 3.86
CA PRO A 315 -34.83 -16.84 4.37
C PRO A 315 -36.08 -17.68 4.04
N GLU A 316 -35.85 -18.85 3.42
CA GLU A 316 -36.65 -20.08 3.54
C GLU A 316 -38.20 -20.01 3.40
N GLN A 317 -38.75 -19.56 2.26
CA GLN A 317 -40.14 -19.90 1.92
C GLN A 317 -40.31 -21.08 0.96
N THR A 318 -39.22 -21.65 0.44
CA THR A 318 -39.29 -22.67 -0.63
C THR A 318 -39.07 -24.12 -0.17
N LYS A 319 -39.06 -24.41 1.14
CA LYS A 319 -38.90 -25.80 1.66
C LYS A 319 -40.16 -26.44 2.28
N THR A 320 -41.31 -25.77 2.34
CA THR A 320 -42.49 -26.30 3.08
C THR A 320 -43.68 -26.73 2.20
N VAL A 321 -43.52 -26.96 0.89
CA VAL A 321 -44.63 -27.41 0.03
C VAL A 321 -44.43 -28.81 -0.60
N ALA A 322 -43.31 -29.48 -0.34
CA ALA A 322 -43.04 -30.83 -0.88
C ALA A 322 -43.01 -31.93 0.19
N SER A 323 -44.02 -32.01 1.06
CA SER A 323 -44.23 -33.20 1.92
C SER A 323 -45.68 -33.67 1.95
N GLY A 324 -46.38 -33.55 0.81
CA GLY A 324 -47.75 -34.03 0.60
C GLY A 324 -47.81 -35.32 -0.23
N ILE A 325 -47.09 -36.38 0.14
CA ILE A 325 -47.33 -37.72 -0.43
C ILE A 325 -48.17 -38.52 0.56
N ARG A 326 -49.46 -38.67 0.21
CA ARG A 326 -50.42 -39.56 0.88
C ARG A 326 -49.96 -41.01 0.74
N ILE A 327 -49.69 -41.66 1.86
CA ILE A 327 -49.56 -43.12 1.94
C ILE A 327 -50.95 -43.71 1.73
N ARG A 328 -51.14 -44.49 0.66
CA ARG A 328 -52.27 -45.41 0.51
C ARG A 328 -51.83 -46.77 1.06
N ASP A 329 -52.52 -47.24 2.09
CA ASP A 329 -52.49 -48.63 2.55
C ASP A 329 -52.94 -49.58 1.44
N PRO A 330 -52.22 -50.70 1.20
CA PRO A 330 -52.79 -51.90 0.64
C PRO A 330 -53.01 -52.95 1.74
N GLN A 331 -54.26 -53.39 1.89
CA GLN A 331 -54.68 -54.50 2.73
C GLN A 331 -53.77 -55.73 2.61
N ARG A 332 -53.25 -56.24 3.74
CA ARG A 332 -53.42 -57.64 4.20
C ARG A 332 -52.81 -57.87 5.58
#